data_AF-A0A965UQ03-F1
#
_entry.id   AF-A0A965UQ03-F1
#
_cell.length_a   1.000
_cell.length_b   1.000
_cell.length_c   1.000
_cell.angle_alpha   90.00
_cell.angle_beta   90.00
_cell.angle_gamma   90.00
#
_symmetry.space_group_name_H-M   'P 1'
#
loop_
_entity.id
_entity.type
_entity.pdbx_description
1 polymer ?
#
loop_
_entity_poly.entity_id
_entity_poly.type
_entity_poly.pdbx_seq_one_letter_code
_entity_poly.pdbx_strand_id
1 'polypeptide(L)' 'MDFVEPAQTHHPVRSIGNKQNAKILAHLNEGRSITSLEALNLYGCFRLASRIHDLRKAGVDVKVGEHITDGGKKVARYYL' A
#
# COMPACT_ATOMS: atom_id res chain seq x y z
N MET A 1 33.37 -27.56 14.20
CA MET A 1 32.03 -26.95 14.25
C MET A 1 31.86 -26.20 12.96
N ASP A 2 31.34 -26.90 11.97
CA ASP A 2 31.20 -26.46 10.60
C ASP A 2 30.05 -25.46 10.51
N PHE A 3 30.32 -24.31 9.89
CA PHE A 3 29.34 -23.27 9.63
C PHE A 3 28.31 -23.82 8.65
N VAL A 4 27.16 -24.26 9.16
CA VAL A 4 26.00 -24.65 8.35
C VAL A 4 25.54 -23.40 7.60
N GLU A 5 25.66 -23.43 6.28
CA GLU A 5 25.11 -22.39 5.41
C GLU A 5 23.61 -22.19 5.71
N PRO A 6 23.13 -20.94 5.86
CA PRO A 6 21.73 -20.71 6.19
C PRO A 6 20.87 -21.29 5.06
N ALA A 7 19.98 -22.21 5.43
CA ALA A 7 19.05 -22.85 4.51
C ALA A 7 18.38 -21.80 3.61
N GLN A 8 18.49 -21.99 2.30
CA GLN A 8 17.85 -21.13 1.31
C GLN A 8 16.37 -21.02 1.67
N THR A 9 15.96 -19.86 2.18
CA THR A 9 14.54 -19.61 2.42
C THR A 9 13.87 -19.59 1.06
N HIS A 10 13.26 -20.70 0.66
CA HIS A 10 12.30 -20.72 -0.42
C HIS A 10 11.08 -19.98 0.10
N HIS A 11 11.17 -18.64 0.13
CA HIS A 11 9.99 -17.82 0.24
C HIS A 11 9.13 -18.24 -0.95
N PRO A 12 7.97 -18.89 -0.74
CA PRO A 12 7.09 -19.17 -1.85
C PRO A 12 6.91 -17.84 -2.56
N VAL A 13 7.06 -17.83 -3.88
CA VAL A 13 6.64 -16.73 -4.74
C VAL A 13 5.13 -16.63 -4.53
N ARG A 14 4.72 -16.03 -3.42
CA ARG A 14 3.32 -15.75 -3.12
C ARG A 14 2.87 -14.97 -4.34
N SER A 15 1.78 -15.40 -4.95
CA SER A 15 1.11 -14.58 -5.94
C SER A 15 0.85 -13.22 -5.27
N ILE A 16 1.69 -12.23 -5.56
CA ILE A 16 1.68 -10.88 -4.96
C ILE A 16 0.52 -10.06 -5.55
N GLY A 17 -0.57 -10.73 -5.95
CA GLY A 17 -1.87 -10.10 -6.07
C GLY A 17 -2.45 -9.88 -4.68
N ASN A 18 -1.90 -8.95 -3.90
CA ASN A 18 -2.61 -8.53 -2.70
C ASN A 18 -3.94 -7.92 -3.16
N LYS A 19 -5.07 -8.59 -2.91
CA LYS A 19 -6.41 -8.09 -3.33
C LYS A 19 -6.64 -6.64 -2.89
N GLN A 20 -5.98 -6.20 -1.81
CA GLN A 20 -5.99 -4.81 -1.36
C GLN A 20 -5.25 -3.87 -2.33
N ASN A 21 -4.08 -4.25 -2.88
CA ASN A 21 -3.35 -3.45 -3.88
C ASN A 21 -4.21 -3.21 -5.11
N ALA A 22 -4.85 -4.25 -5.64
CA ALA A 22 -5.70 -4.12 -6.82
C ALA A 22 -6.90 -3.19 -6.56
N LYS A 23 -7.54 -3.29 -5.39
CA LYS A 23 -8.65 -2.40 -5.00
C LYS A 23 -8.21 -0.95 -4.82
N ILE A 24 -7.08 -0.73 -4.14
CA ILE A 24 -6.51 0.61 -3.94
C ILE A 24 -6.13 1.21 -5.30
N LEU A 25 -5.48 0.43 -6.17
CA LEU A 25 -5.10 0.88 -7.51
C LEU A 25 -6.33 1.24 -8.35
N ALA A 26 -7.39 0.43 -8.32
CA ALA A 26 -8.64 0.73 -9.03
C ALA A 26 -9.24 2.06 -8.53
N HIS A 27 -9.37 2.23 -7.22
CA HIS A 27 -9.89 3.47 -6.62
C HIS A 27 -9.06 4.70 -7.01
N LEU A 28 -7.74 4.57 -7.01
CA LEU A 28 -6.83 5.62 -7.45
C LEU A 28 -7.00 5.95 -8.95
N ASN A 29 -7.20 4.94 -9.80
CA ASN A 29 -7.44 5.11 -11.25
C ASN A 29 -8.80 5.74 -11.57
N GLU A 30 -9.79 5.62 -10.67
CA GLU A 30 -11.07 6.34 -10.79
C GLU A 30 -10.91 7.87 -10.56
N GLY A 31 -9.68 8.37 -10.38
CA GLY A 31 -9.40 9.78 -10.06
C GLY A 31 -9.74 10.13 -8.62
N ARG A 32 -10.03 9.12 -7.77
CA ARG A 32 -10.28 9.31 -6.36
C ARG A 32 -8.98 9.23 -5.58
N SER A 33 -8.93 10.01 -4.54
CA SER A 33 -7.88 9.91 -3.55
C SER A 33 -8.23 8.94 -2.44
N ILE A 34 -7.25 8.57 -1.63
CA ILE A 34 -7.50 7.79 -0.43
C ILE A 34 -6.56 8.17 0.72
N THR A 35 -7.13 8.32 1.91
CA THR A 35 -6.39 8.42 3.17
C THR A 35 -6.22 7.06 3.83
N SER A 36 -5.28 6.95 4.78
CA SER A 36 -5.07 5.70 5.53
C SER A 36 -6.34 5.22 6.25
N LEU A 37 -7.15 6.16 6.75
CA LEU A 37 -8.41 5.84 7.43
C LEU A 37 -9.49 5.35 6.46
N GLU A 38 -9.60 5.98 5.29
CA GLU A 38 -10.51 5.51 4.23
C GLU A 38 -10.11 4.14 3.69
N ALA A 39 -8.81 3.88 3.49
CA ALA A 39 -8.31 2.57 3.08
C ALA A 39 -8.60 1.49 4.11
N LEU A 40 -8.57 1.84 5.39
CA LEU A 40 -9.00 0.95 6.46
C LEU A 40 -10.50 0.67 6.37
N ASN A 41 -11.34 1.70 6.25
CA ASN A 41 -12.80 1.56 6.25
C ASN A 41 -13.35 0.85 5.00
N LEU A 42 -12.82 1.18 3.81
CA LEU A 42 -13.30 0.66 2.53
C LEU A 42 -12.71 -0.71 2.18
N TYR A 43 -11.43 -0.93 2.50
CA TYR A 43 -10.67 -2.10 2.02
C TYR A 43 -10.05 -2.95 3.13
N GLY A 44 -10.24 -2.58 4.39
CA GLY A 44 -9.61 -3.25 5.53
C GLY A 44 -8.08 -3.15 5.51
N CYS A 45 -7.52 -2.09 4.90
CA CYS A 45 -6.09 -1.96 4.72
C CYS A 45 -5.44 -1.08 5.81
N PHE A 46 -4.91 -1.71 6.84
CA PHE A 46 -4.16 -1.02 7.91
C PHE A 46 -2.82 -0.45 7.44
N ARG A 47 -2.21 -1.04 6.41
CA ARG A 47 -0.85 -0.69 5.92
C ARG A 47 -0.89 -0.06 4.53
N LEU A 48 -1.69 0.99 4.36
CA LEU A 48 -1.81 1.70 3.08
C LEU A 48 -0.44 2.11 2.52
N ALA A 49 0.44 2.71 3.33
CA ALA A 49 1.76 3.13 2.88
C ALA A 49 2.61 2.01 2.26
N SER A 50 2.55 0.78 2.81
CA SER A 50 3.24 -0.38 2.22
C SER A 50 2.64 -0.77 0.86
N ARG A 51 1.31 -0.70 0.72
CA ARG A 51 0.60 -0.96 -0.54
C ARG A 51 0.95 0.07 -1.60
N ILE A 52 0.99 1.35 -1.24
CA ILE A 52 1.42 2.43 -2.14
C ILE A 52 2.89 2.24 -2.56
N HIS A 53 3.76 1.80 -1.65
CA HIS A 53 5.14 1.46 -2.01
C HIS A 53 5.22 0.31 -3.02
N ASP A 54 4.44 -0.76 -2.83
CA ASP A 54 4.33 -1.85 -3.80
C ASP A 54 3.86 -1.34 -5.17
N LEU A 55 2.86 -0.45 -5.21
CA LEU A 55 2.35 0.15 -6.45
C LEU A 55 3.39 1.02 -7.16
N ARG A 56 4.14 1.85 -6.40
CA ARG A 56 5.25 2.63 -6.95
C ARG A 56 6.34 1.75 -7.52
N LYS A 57 6.69 0.65 -6.82
CA LYS A 57 7.65 -0.34 -7.31
C LYS A 57 7.16 -1.07 -8.57
N ALA A 58 5.85 -1.22 -8.72
CA ALA A 58 5.21 -1.74 -9.93
C ALA A 58 5.12 -0.72 -11.08
N GLY A 59 5.61 0.51 -10.90
CA GLY A 59 5.65 1.55 -11.94
C GLY A 59 4.45 2.51 -11.93
N VAL A 60 3.61 2.49 -10.89
CA VAL A 60 2.47 3.41 -10.77
C VAL A 60 2.92 4.71 -10.10
N ASP A 61 2.71 5.85 -10.77
CA ASP A 61 3.06 7.18 -10.25
C ASP A 61 2.04 7.70 -9.23
N VAL A 62 2.07 7.14 -8.01
CA VAL A 62 1.18 7.56 -6.93
C VAL A 62 1.75 8.78 -6.20
N LYS A 63 1.06 9.91 -6.30
CA LYS A 63 1.37 11.15 -5.61
C LYS A 63 0.85 11.13 -4.17
N VAL A 64 1.46 11.98 -3.35
CA VAL A 64 1.08 12.17 -1.94
C VAL A 64 0.82 13.64 -1.70
N GLY A 65 -0.25 13.91 -0.96
CA GLY A 65 -0.59 15.24 -0.47
C GLY A 65 -0.98 15.18 1.00
N GLU A 66 -1.10 16.34 1.62
CA GLU A 66 -1.62 16.49 2.97
C GLU A 66 -3.13 16.72 2.93
N HIS A 67 -3.84 16.15 3.90
CA HIS A 67 -5.25 16.40 4.13
C HIS A 67 -5.46 16.69 5.61
N ILE A 68 -6.17 17.76 5.93
CA ILE A 68 -6.54 18.09 7.30
C ILE A 68 -7.89 17.42 7.57
N THR A 69 -7.93 16.53 8.56
CA THR A 69 -9.17 15.91 8.99
C THR A 69 -10.05 16.93 9.72
N ASP A 70 -11.34 16.62 9.86
CA ASP A 70 -12.30 17.44 10.62
C ASP A 70 -11.81 17.75 12.05
N GLY A 71 -11.08 16.81 12.66
CA GLY A 71 -10.43 16.98 13.97
C GLY A 71 -9.13 17.79 13.96
N GLY A 72 -8.81 18.51 12.88
CA GLY A 72 -7.61 19.36 12.74
C GLY A 72 -6.29 18.60 12.59
N LYS A 73 -6.31 17.28 12.45
CA LYS A 73 -5.09 16.47 12.30
C LYS A 73 -4.67 16.40 10.84
N LYS A 74 -3.38 16.61 10.58
CA LYS A 74 -2.80 16.41 9.24
C LYS A 74 -2.56 14.92 8.99
N VAL A 75 -3.09 14.41 7.89
CA VAL A 75 -2.91 13.03 7.43
C VAL A 75 -2.46 13.00 5.98
N ALA A 76 -1.76 11.92 5.60
CA ALA A 76 -1.39 11.70 4.21
C ALA A 76 -2.61 11.25 3.38
N ARG A 77 -2.71 11.80 2.17
CA ARG A 77 -3.68 11.47 1.14
C ARG A 77 -2.93 11.06 -0.12
N TYR A 78 -3.30 9.93 -0.72
CA TYR A 78 -2.68 9.42 -1.94
C TYR A 78 -3.64 9.55 -3.12
N TYR A 79 -3.12 9.86 -4.31
CA TYR A 79 -3.86 10.06 -5.55
C TYR A 79 -2.93 9.84 -6.76
N LEU A 80 -3.48 9.72 -7.97
CA LEU A 80 -2.71 9.72 -9.23
C LEU A 80 -2.67 11.14 -9.83
#